data_AF-A0A6G5A2U4-F1
#
_entry.id   AF-A0A6G5A2U4-F1
#
_cell.length_a   1.000
_cell.length_b   1.000
_cell.length_c   1.000
_cell.angle_alpha   90.00
_cell.angle_beta   90.00
_cell.angle_gamma   90.00
#
_symmetry.space_group_name_H-M   'P 1'
#
loop_
_entity.id
_entity.type
_entity.pdbx_description
1 polymer ?
#
loop_
_entity_poly.entity_id
_entity_poly.type
_entity_poly.pdbx_seq_one_letter_code
_entity_poly.pdbx_strand_id
1 'polypeptide(L)'
;MPNNQVMNAYEIFVIAIFWQLGQCWRAKAEVIAYPSVLEERMTGTTMVLRITDDITLNLERSSVLADELLFVTSDKDEHRVEKVDTSFIQKDLYHDSHRQSSVMVRSIDGAVQVEGILGSHLRIKPLLQAARSREGQMPHKIYEVQEEPESRRMAMAYGSSGKGRRGTNRRGNSNRKRGAGSPQRNEDTFLVELHMISDKKHQRDYKTNEQLIAYMAITMNAVNLRYVDMSRPGIKFILVGITRSKNDEFAAVEKGLLDASETLQGMKRYIKMEKFQETPTSSSS
;
A
#
# COMPACT_ATOMS: atom_id res chain seq x y z
N MET A 1 -65.85 0.46 14.84
CA MET A 1 -65.69 -0.31 13.59
C MET A 1 -64.56 0.33 12.81
N PRO A 2 -63.45 -0.39 12.51
CA PRO A 2 -62.33 0.19 11.80
C PRO A 2 -62.61 0.18 10.28
N ASN A 3 -62.30 1.30 9.65
CA ASN A 3 -62.45 1.51 8.20
C ASN A 3 -61.23 0.88 7.51
N ASN A 4 -61.40 -0.34 6.96
CA ASN A 4 -60.36 -1.01 6.19
C ASN A 4 -60.28 -0.39 4.78
N GLN A 5 -59.36 0.55 4.59
CA GLN A 5 -58.92 0.93 3.25
C GLN A 5 -58.03 -0.20 2.71
N VAL A 6 -58.61 -1.05 1.86
CA VAL A 6 -57.88 -2.10 1.15
C VAL A 6 -57.10 -1.41 0.02
N MET A 7 -55.79 -1.32 0.19
CA MET A 7 -54.86 -0.75 -0.77
C MET A 7 -54.93 -1.54 -2.09
N ASN A 8 -55.24 -0.87 -3.20
CA ASN A 8 -55.49 -1.51 -4.49
C ASN A 8 -54.18 -2.08 -5.07
N ALA A 9 -54.24 -3.22 -5.76
CA ALA A 9 -53.07 -3.93 -6.29
C ALA A 9 -52.21 -3.05 -7.22
N TYR A 10 -52.82 -2.07 -7.90
CA TYR A 10 -52.14 -1.09 -8.73
C TYR A 10 -51.22 -0.15 -7.92
N GLU A 11 -51.65 0.31 -6.74
CA GLU A 11 -50.83 1.19 -5.90
C GLU A 11 -49.64 0.44 -5.27
N ILE A 12 -49.84 -0.83 -4.90
CA ILE A 12 -48.77 -1.71 -4.43
C ILE A 12 -47.71 -1.91 -5.52
N PHE A 13 -48.14 -2.09 -6.78
CA PHE A 13 -47.24 -2.31 -7.91
C PHE A 13 -46.43 -1.06 -8.26
N VAL A 14 -47.04 0.13 -8.19
CA VAL A 14 -46.35 1.41 -8.43
C VAL A 14 -45.32 1.70 -7.33
N ILE A 15 -45.66 1.48 -6.05
CA ILE A 15 -44.73 1.66 -4.93
C ILE A 15 -43.55 0.67 -5.03
N ALA A 16 -43.80 -0.58 -5.44
CA ALA A 16 -42.74 -1.57 -5.63
C ALA A 16 -41.78 -1.19 -6.77
N ILE A 17 -42.27 -0.60 -7.88
CA ILE A 17 -41.43 -0.13 -8.98
C ILE A 17 -40.59 1.09 -8.56
N PHE A 18 -41.15 2.03 -7.78
CA PHE A 18 -40.36 3.14 -7.22
C PHE A 18 -39.32 2.68 -6.20
N TRP A 19 -39.60 1.64 -5.40
CA TRP A 19 -38.63 1.05 -4.47
C TRP A 19 -37.53 0.25 -5.20
N GLN A 20 -37.87 -0.42 -6.31
CA GLN A 20 -36.90 -1.14 -7.16
C GLN A 20 -36.05 -0.19 -8.01
N LEU A 21 -36.61 0.92 -8.51
CA LEU A 21 -35.86 1.96 -9.23
C LEU A 21 -35.00 2.82 -8.28
N GLY A 22 -35.38 2.96 -7.01
CA GLY A 22 -34.56 3.60 -5.97
C GLY A 22 -33.30 2.82 -5.57
N GLN A 23 -33.16 1.57 -6.01
CA GLN A 23 -31.96 0.73 -5.79
C GLN A 23 -31.14 0.54 -7.07
N CYS A 24 -31.52 1.18 -8.18
CA CYS A 24 -30.83 1.10 -9.47
C CYS A 24 -30.06 2.39 -9.80
N TRP A 25 -29.07 2.74 -8.98
CA TRP A 25 -27.81 3.36 -9.45
C TRP A 25 -26.85 3.59 -8.28
N ARG A 26 -26.17 2.54 -7.78
CA ARG A 26 -24.82 2.77 -7.23
C ARG A 26 -23.87 2.93 -8.41
N ALA A 27 -23.97 4.07 -9.10
CA ALA A 27 -22.87 4.51 -9.95
C ALA A 27 -21.64 4.57 -9.05
N LYS A 28 -20.58 3.83 -9.39
CA LYS A 28 -19.29 3.97 -8.73
C LYS A 28 -18.92 5.45 -8.82
N ALA A 29 -18.87 6.14 -7.69
CA ALA A 29 -18.69 7.59 -7.66
C ALA A 29 -17.23 7.91 -8.01
N GLU A 30 -16.95 8.01 -9.30
CA GLU A 30 -15.74 8.61 -9.79
C GLU A 30 -15.93 10.13 -9.76
N VAL A 31 -15.12 10.81 -8.95
CA VAL A 31 -15.23 12.26 -8.75
C VAL A 31 -13.99 12.92 -9.34
N ILE A 32 -14.20 13.97 -10.13
CA ILE A 32 -13.12 14.85 -10.59
C ILE A 32 -12.92 15.94 -9.55
N ALA A 33 -11.69 16.10 -9.10
CA ALA A 33 -11.28 17.05 -8.08
C ALA A 33 -10.14 17.94 -8.58
N TYR A 34 -10.00 19.11 -7.97
CA TYR A 34 -8.92 20.06 -8.24
C TYR A 34 -8.24 20.41 -6.92
N PRO A 35 -7.28 19.60 -6.46
CA PRO A 35 -6.60 19.80 -5.20
C PRO A 35 -5.89 21.16 -5.13
N SER A 36 -5.90 21.76 -3.95
CA SER A 36 -5.27 23.05 -3.68
C SER A 36 -4.66 23.07 -2.29
N VAL A 37 -3.43 23.56 -2.18
CA VAL A 37 -2.80 23.84 -0.89
C VAL A 37 -3.49 25.06 -0.27
N LEU A 38 -4.01 24.89 0.95
CA LEU A 38 -4.63 25.98 1.72
C LEU A 38 -3.60 26.67 2.60
N GLU A 39 -2.74 25.89 3.25
CA GLU A 39 -1.68 26.38 4.13
C GLU A 39 -0.44 25.50 3.98
N GLU A 40 0.72 26.13 3.90
CA GLU A 40 2.02 25.46 3.95
C GLU A 40 2.88 26.18 4.99
N ARG A 41 3.37 25.45 6.00
CA ARG A 41 4.27 26.05 7.00
C ARG A 41 5.65 26.25 6.38
N MET A 42 6.41 27.26 6.86
CA MET A 42 7.71 27.64 6.27
C MET A 42 8.72 26.48 6.12
N THR A 43 8.59 25.42 6.92
CA THR A 43 9.49 24.25 6.87
C THR A 43 9.07 23.19 5.85
N GLY A 44 7.90 23.31 5.21
CA GLY A 44 7.35 22.29 4.29
C GLY A 44 7.08 20.93 4.95
N THR A 45 7.16 20.86 6.28
CA THR A 45 6.95 19.61 7.06
C THR A 45 5.48 19.30 7.26
N THR A 46 4.64 20.33 7.24
CA THR A 46 3.20 20.23 7.44
C THR A 46 2.47 21.12 6.43
N MET A 47 1.35 20.63 5.92
CA MET A 47 0.53 21.35 4.95
C MET A 47 -0.95 20.96 5.11
N VAL A 48 -1.84 21.89 4.83
CA VAL A 48 -3.28 21.63 4.73
C VAL A 48 -3.66 21.57 3.26
N LEU A 49 -4.11 20.40 2.81
CA LEU A 49 -4.44 20.14 1.41
C LEU A 49 -5.94 19.89 1.28
N ARG A 50 -6.63 20.78 0.54
CA ARG A 50 -8.02 20.53 0.14
C ARG A 50 -8.00 19.66 -1.12
N ILE A 51 -8.68 18.52 -1.06
CA ILE A 51 -8.91 17.64 -2.21
C ILE A 51 -10.28 17.95 -2.84
N THR A 52 -11.33 17.95 -2.03
CA THR A 52 -12.69 18.40 -2.36
C THR A 52 -13.24 19.23 -1.20
N ASP A 53 -14.47 19.74 -1.30
CA ASP A 53 -15.13 20.45 -0.19
C ASP A 53 -15.33 19.56 1.05
N ASP A 54 -15.45 18.24 0.85
CA ASP A 54 -15.63 17.25 1.94
C ASP A 54 -14.33 16.58 2.41
N ILE A 55 -13.26 16.69 1.61
CA ILE A 55 -11.98 16.01 1.86
C ILE A 55 -10.87 17.05 1.96
N THR A 56 -10.53 17.36 3.20
CA THR A 56 -9.32 18.11 3.57
C THR A 56 -8.37 17.18 4.32
N LEU A 57 -7.09 17.20 3.95
CA LEU A 57 -6.01 16.44 4.58
C LEU A 57 -5.11 17.38 5.38
N ASN A 58 -4.82 17.00 6.62
CA ASN A 58 -3.79 17.61 7.44
C ASN A 58 -2.53 16.77 7.31
N LEU A 59 -1.62 17.22 6.46
CA LEU A 59 -0.49 16.43 5.99
C LEU A 59 0.75 16.67 6.85
N GLU A 60 1.42 15.58 7.20
CA GLU A 60 2.75 15.53 7.80
C GLU A 60 3.72 14.77 6.89
N ARG A 61 4.95 15.28 6.76
CA ARG A 61 5.98 14.63 5.95
C ARG A 61 6.30 13.24 6.48
N SER A 62 6.45 12.27 5.57
CA SER A 62 6.71 10.88 5.91
C SER A 62 8.05 10.40 5.37
N SER A 63 8.63 9.43 6.07
CA SER A 63 9.83 8.72 5.62
C SER A 63 9.63 7.22 5.83
N VAL A 64 9.74 6.48 4.73
CA VAL A 64 9.55 5.02 4.67
C VAL A 64 10.58 4.34 3.77
N LEU A 65 11.48 5.11 3.17
CA LEU A 65 12.54 4.62 2.29
C LEU A 65 13.87 4.82 3.01
N ALA A 66 14.82 3.91 2.80
CA ALA A 66 16.22 4.19 3.08
C ALA A 66 16.73 5.33 2.19
N ASP A 67 17.66 6.14 2.69
CA ASP A 67 18.24 7.27 1.94
C ASP A 67 18.87 6.79 0.62
N GLU A 68 19.63 5.70 0.67
CA GLU A 68 20.06 4.94 -0.50
C GLU A 68 19.27 3.62 -0.58
N LEU A 69 18.38 3.50 -1.55
CA LEU A 69 17.61 2.28 -1.79
C LEU A 69 18.29 1.40 -2.84
N LEU A 70 18.38 0.10 -2.57
CA LEU A 70 18.88 -0.88 -3.54
C LEU A 70 17.79 -1.21 -4.56
N PHE A 71 17.98 -0.80 -5.81
CA PHE A 71 17.08 -1.14 -6.90
C PHE A 71 17.70 -2.21 -7.78
N VAL A 72 17.09 -3.40 -7.79
CA VAL A 72 17.55 -4.55 -8.56
C VAL A 72 16.66 -4.71 -9.78
N THR A 73 17.23 -4.77 -10.97
CA THR A 73 16.54 -5.24 -12.17
C THR A 73 17.05 -6.63 -12.48
N SER A 74 16.15 -7.61 -12.45
CA SER A 74 16.49 -9.02 -12.66
C SER A 74 15.79 -9.58 -13.89
N ASP A 75 16.58 -10.19 -14.76
CA ASP A 75 16.20 -11.03 -15.90
C ASP A 75 17.01 -12.34 -15.88
N LYS A 76 16.80 -13.24 -16.84
CA LYS A 76 17.47 -14.55 -16.90
C LYS A 76 19.00 -14.46 -16.97
N ASP A 77 19.49 -13.43 -17.65
CA ASP A 77 20.90 -13.25 -18.00
C ASP A 77 21.52 -12.00 -17.34
N GLU A 78 20.71 -11.15 -16.70
CA GLU A 78 21.15 -9.85 -16.19
C GLU A 78 20.57 -9.59 -14.80
N HIS A 79 21.48 -9.35 -13.84
CA HIS A 79 21.17 -8.83 -12.51
C HIS A 79 21.88 -7.49 -12.35
N ARG A 80 21.13 -6.40 -12.60
CA ARG A 80 21.65 -5.03 -12.45
C ARG A 80 21.20 -4.47 -11.12
N VAL A 81 22.18 -4.16 -10.25
CA VAL A 81 21.95 -3.50 -8.96
C VAL A 81 22.33 -2.04 -9.08
N GLU A 82 21.44 -1.16 -8.64
CA GLU A 82 21.62 0.28 -8.60
C GLU A 82 21.33 0.81 -7.19
N LYS A 83 22.10 1.79 -6.73
CA LYS A 83 21.76 2.56 -5.54
C LYS A 83 21.03 3.82 -5.96
N VAL A 84 19.82 4.01 -5.46
CA VAL A 84 18.97 5.15 -5.78
C VAL A 84 18.86 6.06 -4.56
N ASP A 85 19.28 7.32 -4.69
CA ASP A 85 19.01 8.36 -3.69
C ASP A 85 17.51 8.64 -3.64
N THR A 86 16.86 8.40 -2.50
CA THR A 86 15.40 8.52 -2.39
C THR A 86 14.91 9.89 -1.89
N SER A 87 15.82 10.84 -1.64
CA SER A 87 15.50 12.16 -1.11
C SER A 87 14.43 12.89 -1.93
N PHE A 88 14.46 12.74 -3.27
CA PHE A 88 13.48 13.35 -4.17
C PHE A 88 12.07 12.76 -4.06
N ILE A 89 11.93 11.53 -3.54
CA ILE A 89 10.64 10.88 -3.29
C ILE A 89 10.17 11.21 -1.87
N GLN A 90 11.07 11.05 -0.89
CA GLN A 90 10.77 11.29 0.51
C GLN A 90 10.32 12.72 0.77
N LYS A 91 10.86 13.69 0.01
CA LYS A 91 10.49 15.10 0.18
C LYS A 91 9.04 15.43 -0.21
N ASP A 92 8.42 14.59 -1.03
CA ASP A 92 7.07 14.79 -1.57
C ASP A 92 6.06 13.83 -0.93
N LEU A 93 6.49 12.94 -0.03
CA LEU A 93 5.64 11.94 0.61
C LEU A 93 5.07 12.46 1.93
N TYR A 94 3.75 12.41 2.06
CA TYR A 94 3.02 12.89 3.23
C TYR A 94 1.98 11.87 3.71
N HIS A 95 1.56 12.00 4.96
CA HIS A 95 0.45 11.25 5.54
C HIS A 95 -0.51 12.15 6.33
N ASP A 96 -1.76 11.69 6.46
CA ASP A 96 -2.72 12.21 7.44
C ASP A 96 -3.15 11.01 8.31
N SER A 97 -2.74 11.03 9.58
CA SER A 97 -3.01 9.93 10.51
C SER A 97 -4.49 9.76 10.84
N HIS A 98 -5.26 10.85 10.87
CA HIS A 98 -6.69 10.82 11.18
C HIS A 98 -7.49 10.18 10.04
N ARG A 99 -7.13 10.49 8.79
CA ARG A 99 -7.77 9.89 7.60
C ARG A 99 -7.11 8.59 7.14
N GLN A 100 -5.99 8.20 7.74
CA GLN A 100 -5.16 7.07 7.30
C GLN A 100 -4.76 7.22 5.83
N SER A 101 -4.41 8.45 5.45
CA SER A 101 -4.03 8.82 4.08
C SER A 101 -2.52 8.78 3.92
N SER A 102 -2.06 8.37 2.75
CA SER A 102 -0.66 8.41 2.34
C SER A 102 -0.62 8.91 0.90
N VAL A 103 -0.06 10.09 0.69
CA VAL A 103 -0.11 10.78 -0.61
C VAL A 103 1.24 11.36 -0.96
N MET A 104 1.53 11.37 -2.25
CA MET A 104 2.60 12.16 -2.81
C MET A 104 2.04 13.48 -3.32
N VAL A 105 2.64 14.59 -2.90
CA VAL A 105 2.22 15.95 -3.27
C VAL A 105 3.39 16.65 -3.94
N ARG A 106 3.21 17.05 -5.20
CA ARG A 106 4.21 17.75 -6.01
C ARG A 106 3.62 19.03 -6.59
N SER A 107 4.49 19.96 -6.96
CA SER A 107 4.13 21.13 -7.78
C SER A 107 4.72 20.96 -9.17
N ILE A 108 3.86 20.94 -10.20
CA ILE A 108 4.25 20.81 -11.61
C ILE A 108 3.65 22.00 -12.38
N ASP A 109 4.52 22.86 -12.92
CA ASP A 109 4.14 24.11 -13.60
C ASP A 109 3.12 24.93 -12.80
N GLY A 110 3.35 25.07 -11.50
CA GLY A 110 2.48 25.79 -10.57
C GLY A 110 1.17 25.07 -10.19
N ALA A 111 0.88 23.90 -10.76
CA ALA A 111 -0.29 23.10 -10.40
C ALA A 111 0.06 22.01 -9.38
N VAL A 112 -0.84 21.81 -8.41
CA VAL A 112 -0.69 20.75 -7.39
C VAL A 112 -0.99 19.40 -8.03
N GLN A 113 -0.04 18.48 -7.95
CA GLN A 113 -0.20 17.08 -8.32
C GLN A 113 -0.27 16.21 -7.07
N VAL A 114 -1.37 15.48 -6.89
CA VAL A 114 -1.58 14.55 -5.79
C VAL A 114 -1.77 13.13 -6.34
N GLU A 115 -1.05 12.17 -5.77
CA GLU A 115 -1.23 10.75 -6.07
C GLU A 115 -1.19 9.92 -4.79
N GLY A 116 -2.10 8.97 -4.62
CA GLY A 116 -2.02 7.99 -3.53
C GLY A 116 -3.35 7.62 -2.89
N ILE A 117 -3.33 7.45 -1.57
CA ILE A 117 -4.37 6.86 -0.74
C ILE A 117 -5.02 7.96 0.11
N LEU A 118 -6.33 8.15 -0.04
CA LEU A 118 -7.12 9.13 0.72
C LEU A 118 -7.83 8.54 1.94
N GLY A 119 -7.68 7.24 2.17
CA GLY A 119 -8.31 6.48 3.25
C GLY A 119 -8.55 5.03 2.84
N SER A 120 -9.40 4.30 3.57
CA SER A 120 -9.60 2.85 3.39
C SER A 120 -9.95 2.46 1.95
N HIS A 121 -10.94 3.14 1.36
CA HIS A 121 -11.49 2.77 0.04
C HIS A 121 -11.21 3.81 -1.05
N LEU A 122 -10.70 4.99 -0.72
CA LEU A 122 -10.54 6.07 -1.69
C LEU A 122 -9.09 6.21 -2.14
N ARG A 123 -8.90 6.36 -3.45
CA ARG A 123 -7.62 6.65 -4.09
C ARG A 123 -7.74 7.89 -4.95
N ILE A 124 -6.61 8.56 -5.17
CA ILE A 124 -6.50 9.74 -6.02
C ILE A 124 -5.35 9.56 -7.00
N LYS A 125 -5.58 9.96 -8.26
CA LYS A 125 -4.52 10.03 -9.27
C LYS A 125 -4.69 11.25 -10.17
N PRO A 126 -3.59 11.84 -10.66
CA PRO A 126 -3.66 12.95 -11.60
C PRO A 126 -4.15 12.48 -12.98
N LEU A 127 -4.90 13.32 -13.67
CA LEU A 127 -5.29 13.10 -15.06
C LEU A 127 -4.37 13.91 -15.98
N LEU A 128 -3.16 13.38 -16.21
CA LEU A 128 -2.07 14.09 -16.92
C LEU A 128 -2.40 14.51 -18.36
N GLN A 129 -3.35 13.84 -19.00
CA GLN A 129 -3.77 14.12 -20.39
C GLN A 129 -5.04 14.98 -20.48
N ALA A 130 -5.67 15.30 -19.35
CA ALA A 130 -6.89 16.10 -19.33
C ALA A 130 -6.55 17.60 -19.33
N ALA A 131 -7.46 18.41 -19.88
CA ALA A 131 -7.32 19.86 -19.87
C ALA A 131 -7.32 20.41 -18.43
N ARG A 132 -6.42 21.36 -18.16
CA ARG A 132 -6.38 22.09 -16.90
C ARG A 132 -7.64 22.96 -16.74
N SER A 133 -7.96 23.34 -15.50
CA SER A 133 -9.01 24.31 -15.23
C SER A 133 -8.67 25.69 -15.82
N ARG A 134 -9.65 26.60 -15.86
CA ARG A 134 -9.41 28.00 -16.27
C ARG A 134 -8.35 28.70 -15.41
N GLU A 135 -8.20 28.27 -14.16
CA GLU A 135 -7.24 28.77 -13.19
C GLU A 135 -5.89 28.01 -13.25
N GLY A 136 -5.72 27.11 -14.23
CA GLY A 136 -4.48 26.34 -14.41
C GLY A 136 -4.35 25.13 -13.48
N GLN A 137 -5.40 24.75 -12.75
CA GLN A 137 -5.37 23.61 -11.84
C GLN A 137 -5.37 22.28 -12.61
N MET A 138 -4.64 21.30 -12.10
CA MET A 138 -4.61 19.95 -12.64
C MET A 138 -5.85 19.17 -12.15
N PRO A 139 -6.60 18.49 -13.03
CA PRO A 139 -7.68 17.61 -12.61
C PRO A 139 -7.15 16.29 -12.05
N HIS A 140 -7.81 15.80 -11.01
CA HIS A 140 -7.54 14.51 -10.37
C HIS A 140 -8.79 13.64 -10.40
N LYS A 141 -8.58 12.35 -10.62
CA LYS A 141 -9.63 11.34 -10.48
C LYS A 141 -9.57 10.75 -9.08
N ILE A 142 -10.65 10.89 -8.34
CA ILE A 142 -10.91 10.16 -7.10
C ILE A 142 -11.76 8.96 -7.45
N TYR A 143 -11.37 7.79 -6.97
CA TYR A 143 -12.08 6.55 -7.24
C TYR A 143 -12.05 5.62 -6.04
N GLU A 144 -13.10 4.82 -5.93
CA GLU A 144 -13.21 3.80 -4.91
C GLU A 144 -12.52 2.50 -5.34
N VAL A 145 -11.76 1.91 -4.44
CA VAL A 145 -11.19 0.58 -4.56
C VAL A 145 -11.96 -0.34 -3.62
N GLN A 146 -12.54 -1.40 -4.19
CA GLN A 146 -13.26 -2.40 -3.41
C GLN A 146 -12.27 -3.36 -2.76
N GLU A 147 -12.50 -3.69 -1.50
CA GLU A 147 -11.90 -4.86 -0.89
C GLU A 147 -12.57 -6.11 -1.46
N GLU A 148 -11.79 -6.95 -2.16
CA GLU A 148 -12.30 -8.21 -2.66
C GLU A 148 -12.75 -9.09 -1.48
N PRO A 149 -13.97 -9.66 -1.48
CA PRO A 149 -14.43 -10.52 -0.38
C PRO A 149 -13.49 -11.71 -0.11
N GLU A 150 -12.76 -12.18 -1.12
CA GLU A 150 -11.75 -13.23 -0.97
C GLU A 150 -10.54 -12.79 -0.15
N SER A 151 -10.14 -11.51 -0.17
CA SER A 151 -9.06 -11.00 0.68
C SER A 151 -9.40 -11.12 2.17
N ARG A 152 -10.66 -10.86 2.55
CA ARG A 152 -11.18 -11.11 3.91
C ARG A 152 -11.19 -12.60 4.26
N ARG A 153 -11.47 -13.48 3.29
CA ARG A 153 -11.39 -14.95 3.48
C ARG A 153 -9.95 -15.44 3.61
N MET A 154 -8.98 -14.89 2.88
CA MET A 154 -7.56 -15.22 3.02
C MET A 154 -7.00 -14.80 4.38
N ALA A 155 -7.36 -13.61 4.89
CA ALA A 155 -7.00 -13.19 6.25
C ALA A 155 -7.51 -14.20 7.31
N MET A 156 -8.71 -14.75 7.12
CA MET A 156 -9.28 -15.79 7.98
C MET A 156 -8.63 -17.18 7.76
N ALA A 157 -8.29 -17.54 6.52
CA ALA A 157 -7.72 -18.85 6.16
C ALA A 157 -6.28 -19.00 6.68
N TYR A 158 -5.48 -17.95 6.65
CA TYR A 158 -4.14 -17.94 7.25
C TYR A 158 -4.17 -17.64 8.77
N GLY A 159 -5.27 -17.08 9.29
CA GLY A 159 -5.49 -16.83 10.72
C GLY A 159 -5.95 -18.04 11.54
N SER A 160 -6.47 -19.10 10.92
CA SER A 160 -6.92 -20.29 11.64
C SER A 160 -7.02 -21.55 10.77
N SER A 161 -5.89 -22.18 10.44
CA SER A 161 -5.84 -23.64 10.23
C SER A 161 -4.41 -24.18 10.16
N GLY A 162 -3.46 -23.56 10.85
CA GLY A 162 -2.25 -24.28 11.23
C GLY A 162 -2.65 -25.31 12.26
N LYS A 163 -3.01 -26.55 11.84
CA LYS A 163 -2.79 -27.72 12.69
C LYS A 163 -1.36 -27.58 13.19
N GLY A 164 -1.22 -27.18 14.45
CA GLY A 164 0.08 -26.97 15.06
C GLY A 164 0.92 -28.18 14.71
N ARG A 165 2.00 -27.97 13.95
CA ARG A 165 3.08 -28.94 13.87
C ARG A 165 3.45 -29.16 15.32
N ARG A 166 2.97 -30.29 15.88
CA ARG A 166 3.32 -30.77 17.21
C ARG A 166 4.83 -30.66 17.26
N GLY A 167 5.32 -29.70 18.03
CA GLY A 167 6.75 -29.49 18.22
C GLY A 167 7.31 -30.76 18.83
N THR A 168 7.88 -31.63 18.01
CA THR A 168 8.81 -32.65 18.46
C THR A 168 10.10 -31.95 18.80
N ASN A 169 10.16 -31.43 20.02
CA ASN A 169 11.34 -31.31 20.87
C ASN A 169 10.94 -30.64 22.18
N ARG A 170 10.26 -31.40 23.05
CA ARG A 170 10.32 -31.15 24.50
C ARG A 170 11.75 -31.45 24.95
N ARG A 171 12.69 -30.53 24.71
CA ARG A 171 13.96 -30.53 25.43
C ARG A 171 13.67 -30.10 26.87
N GLY A 172 14.15 -30.92 27.79
CA GLY A 172 13.79 -30.91 29.20
C GLY A 172 13.85 -29.54 29.85
N ASN A 173 12.82 -29.27 30.63
CA ASN A 173 12.70 -28.17 31.56
C ASN A 173 13.83 -28.28 32.61
N SER A 174 14.96 -27.60 32.36
CA SER A 174 15.94 -27.34 33.42
C SER A 174 15.62 -25.96 34.00
N ASN A 175 15.13 -26.01 35.23
CA ASN A 175 14.68 -24.89 36.03
C ASN A 175 15.90 -24.01 36.41
N ARG A 176 16.41 -23.21 35.46
CA ARG A 176 17.35 -22.13 35.76
C ARG A 176 16.55 -20.86 35.95
N LYS A 177 16.47 -20.41 37.20
CA LYS A 177 16.03 -19.07 37.60
C LYS A 177 16.72 -18.04 36.68
N ARG A 178 16.03 -17.61 35.62
CA ARG A 178 16.42 -16.41 34.88
C ARG A 178 15.91 -15.25 35.73
N GLY A 179 16.85 -14.42 36.20
CA GLY A 179 16.53 -13.22 36.96
C GLY A 179 15.45 -12.42 36.25
N ALA A 180 14.60 -11.75 37.04
CA ALA A 180 13.55 -10.87 36.56
C ALA A 180 14.12 -9.99 35.44
N GLY A 181 13.72 -10.28 34.21
CA GLY A 181 14.08 -9.45 33.06
C GLY A 181 13.61 -8.04 33.36
N SER A 182 14.50 -7.08 33.16
CA SER A 182 14.20 -5.64 33.27
C SER A 182 12.84 -5.34 32.66
N PRO A 183 11.99 -4.51 33.30
CA PRO A 183 10.71 -4.11 32.72
C PRO A 183 10.99 -3.53 31.34
N GLN A 184 10.44 -4.18 30.32
CA GLN A 184 10.66 -3.87 28.92
C GLN A 184 10.33 -2.38 28.70
N ARG A 185 11.35 -1.61 28.32
CA ARG A 185 11.24 -0.16 28.16
C ARG A 185 10.12 0.13 27.16
N ASN A 186 9.30 1.14 27.42
CA ASN A 186 8.23 1.61 26.53
C ASN A 186 8.71 2.14 25.16
N GLU A 187 9.93 1.81 24.72
CA GLU A 187 10.65 2.41 23.59
C GLU A 187 11.09 1.38 22.54
N ASP A 188 10.80 0.08 22.72
CA ASP A 188 11.21 -0.97 21.77
C ASP A 188 10.37 -0.88 20.47
N THR A 189 10.73 0.06 19.60
CA THR A 189 10.26 0.06 18.21
C THR A 189 11.08 -0.96 17.43
N PHE A 190 10.43 -2.02 16.99
CA PHE A 190 10.98 -3.02 16.10
C PHE A 190 10.97 -2.47 14.67
N LEU A 191 12.15 -2.10 14.17
CA LEU A 191 12.34 -1.67 12.80
C LEU A 191 12.43 -2.90 11.88
N VAL A 192 11.57 -2.93 10.86
CA VAL A 192 11.51 -3.99 9.86
C VAL A 192 12.03 -3.44 8.53
N GLU A 193 13.24 -3.86 8.17
CA GLU A 193 13.80 -3.61 6.85
C GLU A 193 13.15 -4.54 5.83
N LEU A 194 12.64 -3.97 4.75
CA LEU A 194 11.90 -4.67 3.72
C LEU A 194 12.55 -4.51 2.36
N HIS A 195 12.67 -5.64 1.67
CA HIS A 195 12.95 -5.70 0.25
C HIS A 195 11.71 -6.18 -0.48
N MET A 196 11.17 -5.39 -1.40
CA MET A 196 9.95 -5.73 -2.15
C MET A 196 10.29 -6.24 -3.55
N ILE A 197 9.61 -7.30 -4.00
CA ILE A 197 9.75 -7.80 -5.38
C ILE A 197 8.47 -7.44 -6.14
N SER A 198 8.62 -6.75 -7.26
CA SER A 198 7.55 -6.45 -8.20
C SER A 198 7.65 -7.37 -9.40
N ASP A 199 6.64 -8.23 -9.56
CA ASP A 199 6.52 -9.14 -10.70
C ASP A 199 6.22 -8.38 -12.02
N LYS A 200 6.29 -9.09 -13.15
CA LYS A 200 6.04 -8.56 -14.51
C LYS A 200 4.66 -7.93 -14.67
N LYS A 201 3.63 -8.52 -14.05
CA LYS A 201 2.24 -8.07 -14.20
C LYS A 201 2.00 -6.79 -13.42
N HIS A 202 2.47 -6.74 -12.18
CA HIS A 202 2.40 -5.60 -11.28
C HIS A 202 3.18 -4.41 -11.85
N GLN A 203 4.40 -4.64 -12.35
CA GLN A 203 5.24 -3.53 -12.79
C GLN A 203 4.81 -2.90 -14.14
N ARG A 204 3.91 -3.55 -14.90
CA ARG A 204 3.64 -3.26 -16.32
C ARG A 204 3.32 -1.78 -16.59
N ASP A 205 2.62 -1.14 -15.66
CA ASP A 205 2.13 0.22 -15.83
C ASP A 205 3.15 1.29 -15.35
N TYR A 206 4.29 0.89 -14.79
CA TYR A 206 5.35 1.79 -14.30
C TYR A 206 6.53 1.87 -15.29
N LYS A 207 6.60 2.99 -16.01
CA LYS A 207 7.59 3.20 -17.07
C LYS A 207 9.00 3.42 -16.53
N THR A 208 9.12 4.03 -15.36
CA THR A 208 10.41 4.36 -14.73
C THR A 208 10.53 3.71 -13.35
N ASN A 209 11.76 3.63 -12.83
CA ASN A 209 12.02 3.08 -11.50
C ASN A 209 11.44 3.99 -10.43
N GLU A 210 11.52 5.31 -10.62
CA GLU A 210 10.99 6.33 -9.72
C GLU A 210 9.48 6.19 -9.53
N GLN A 211 8.74 5.90 -10.60
CA GLN A 211 7.29 5.67 -10.51
C GLN A 211 6.96 4.43 -9.66
N LEU A 212 7.73 3.35 -9.82
CA LEU A 212 7.55 2.14 -9.02
C LEU A 212 7.95 2.36 -7.56
N ILE A 213 9.09 3.02 -7.30
CA ILE A 213 9.54 3.35 -5.95
C ILE A 213 8.51 4.25 -5.26
N ALA A 214 7.99 5.28 -5.94
CA ALA A 214 6.97 6.17 -5.40
C ALA A 214 5.69 5.42 -5.02
N TYR A 215 5.22 4.50 -5.86
CA TYR A 215 4.06 3.67 -5.56
C TYR A 215 4.30 2.76 -4.34
N MET A 216 5.46 2.10 -4.27
CA MET A 216 5.81 1.26 -3.12
C MET A 216 5.95 2.08 -1.84
N ALA A 217 6.50 3.30 -1.93
CA ALA A 217 6.62 4.22 -0.81
C ALA A 217 5.24 4.65 -0.28
N ILE A 218 4.33 5.09 -1.16
CA ILE A 218 2.94 5.44 -0.78
C ILE A 218 2.28 4.27 -0.06
N THR A 219 2.38 3.07 -0.64
CA THR A 219 1.78 1.85 -0.12
C THR A 219 2.36 1.47 1.24
N MET A 220 3.69 1.48 1.37
CA MET A 220 4.35 1.10 2.61
C MET A 220 4.11 2.12 3.72
N ASN A 221 4.05 3.40 3.37
CA ASN A 221 3.70 4.44 4.33
C ASN A 221 2.27 4.27 4.84
N ALA A 222 1.32 3.90 3.97
CA ALA A 222 -0.04 3.58 4.40
C ALA A 222 -0.11 2.34 5.31
N VAL A 223 0.76 1.34 5.09
CA VAL A 223 0.88 0.21 6.01
C VAL A 223 1.44 0.66 7.36
N ASN A 224 2.47 1.51 7.41
CA ASN A 224 2.97 2.08 8.66
C ASN A 224 1.84 2.74 9.48
N LEU A 225 0.93 3.48 8.83
CA LEU A 225 -0.23 4.10 9.49
C LEU A 225 -1.13 3.10 10.23
N ARG A 226 -1.19 1.83 9.77
CA ARG A 226 -1.96 0.76 10.43
C ARG A 226 -1.29 0.20 11.68
N TYR A 227 0.01 0.44 11.85
CA TYR A 227 0.79 -0.01 13.00
C TYR A 227 1.10 1.13 13.99
N VAL A 228 0.65 2.36 13.72
CA VAL A 228 0.91 3.53 14.60
C VAL A 228 0.40 3.30 16.03
N ASP A 229 -0.75 2.63 16.19
CA ASP A 229 -1.34 2.36 17.52
C ASP A 229 -0.68 1.18 18.24
N MET A 230 0.22 0.45 17.58
CA MET A 230 0.94 -0.67 18.18
C MET A 230 2.11 -0.13 19.02
N SER A 231 2.08 -0.38 20.34
CA SER A 231 3.01 0.27 21.28
C SER A 231 3.97 -0.68 22.01
N ARG A 232 3.79 -2.01 21.92
CA ARG A 232 4.64 -3.01 22.62
C ARG A 232 4.73 -4.35 21.87
N PRO A 233 5.74 -4.54 20.99
CA PRO A 233 6.67 -3.51 20.52
C PRO A 233 5.96 -2.52 19.59
N GLY A 234 6.52 -1.32 19.44
CA GLY A 234 6.20 -0.50 18.27
C GLY A 234 6.70 -1.18 17.00
N ILE A 235 6.03 -1.02 15.87
CA ILE A 235 6.50 -1.58 14.59
C ILE A 235 6.63 -0.45 13.57
N LYS A 236 7.80 -0.36 12.93
CA LYS A 236 8.03 0.56 11.82
C LYS A 236 8.67 -0.20 10.67
N PHE A 237 8.10 -0.06 9.47
CA PHE A 237 8.64 -0.63 8.25
C PHE A 237 9.48 0.43 7.50
N ILE A 238 10.60 0.00 6.95
CA ILE A 238 11.45 0.80 6.05
C ILE A 238 11.80 -0.03 4.82
N LEU A 239 11.61 0.55 3.63
CA LEU A 239 12.02 -0.06 2.37
C LEU A 239 13.50 0.20 2.13
N VAL A 240 14.28 -0.87 2.11
CA VAL A 240 15.72 -0.83 1.84
C VAL A 240 16.05 -1.29 0.42
N GLY A 241 15.14 -2.02 -0.23
CA GLY A 241 15.34 -2.49 -1.60
C GLY A 241 14.07 -2.82 -2.36
N ILE A 242 14.16 -2.73 -3.69
CA ILE A 242 13.10 -3.12 -4.61
C ILE A 242 13.73 -3.94 -5.75
N THR A 243 13.24 -5.16 -5.97
CA THR A 243 13.54 -5.94 -7.17
C THR A 243 12.42 -5.80 -8.18
N ARG A 244 12.77 -5.39 -9.39
CA ARG A 244 11.95 -5.42 -10.58
C ARG A 244 12.25 -6.71 -11.36
N SER A 245 11.36 -7.70 -11.28
CA SER A 245 11.55 -8.99 -11.96
C SER A 245 10.91 -8.99 -13.35
N LYS A 246 11.70 -9.24 -14.39
CA LYS A 246 11.24 -9.26 -15.79
C LYS A 246 10.70 -10.62 -16.25
N ASN A 247 11.13 -11.68 -15.58
CA ASN A 247 10.87 -13.08 -15.95
C ASN A 247 10.08 -13.87 -14.89
N ASP A 248 9.94 -13.33 -13.68
CA ASP A 248 9.24 -13.94 -12.54
C ASP A 248 9.66 -15.38 -12.26
N GLU A 249 10.97 -15.70 -12.30
CA GLU A 249 11.49 -17.07 -12.13
C GLU A 249 11.08 -17.77 -10.82
N PHE A 250 10.71 -16.99 -9.81
CA PHE A 250 10.20 -17.50 -8.54
C PHE A 250 8.74 -17.97 -8.61
N ALA A 251 7.97 -17.57 -9.64
CA ALA A 251 6.54 -17.80 -9.74
C ALA A 251 6.24 -19.20 -10.32
N ALA A 252 5.39 -19.94 -9.62
CA ALA A 252 4.83 -21.20 -10.09
C ALA A 252 3.40 -20.93 -10.59
N VAL A 253 3.18 -21.06 -11.90
CA VAL A 253 1.87 -20.86 -12.53
C VAL A 253 1.31 -22.19 -13.01
N GLU A 254 0.16 -22.60 -12.49
CA GLU A 254 -0.59 -23.76 -12.95
C GLU A 254 -1.95 -23.30 -13.49
N LYS A 255 -2.29 -23.69 -14.73
CA LYS A 255 -3.58 -23.34 -15.39
C LYS A 255 -3.91 -21.83 -15.37
N GLY A 256 -2.89 -20.97 -15.43
CA GLY A 256 -3.05 -19.51 -15.43
C GLY A 256 -3.26 -18.89 -14.05
N LEU A 257 -3.19 -19.68 -12.97
CA LEU A 257 -3.23 -19.21 -11.58
C LEU A 257 -1.88 -19.43 -10.91
N LEU A 258 -1.52 -18.55 -9.98
CA LEU A 258 -0.34 -18.72 -9.15
C LEU A 258 -0.58 -19.78 -8.09
N ASP A 259 0.28 -20.79 -8.03
CA ASP A 259 0.37 -21.65 -6.86
C ASP A 259 1.14 -20.89 -5.78
N ALA A 260 0.42 -20.44 -4.75
CA ALA A 260 1.00 -19.63 -3.68
C ALA A 260 2.09 -20.37 -2.88
N SER A 261 1.95 -21.69 -2.66
CA SER A 261 2.89 -22.48 -1.87
C SER A 261 4.18 -22.71 -2.64
N GLU A 262 4.07 -23.12 -3.90
CA GLU A 262 5.23 -23.35 -4.76
C GLU A 262 5.92 -22.03 -5.13
N THR A 263 5.16 -20.95 -5.35
CA THR A 263 5.72 -19.61 -5.56
C THR A 263 6.49 -19.13 -4.33
N LEU A 264 5.96 -19.35 -3.11
CA LEU A 264 6.69 -19.01 -1.88
C LEU A 264 7.99 -19.81 -1.73
N GLN A 265 7.99 -21.08 -2.11
CA GLN A 265 9.22 -21.88 -2.14
C GLN A 265 10.19 -21.41 -3.23
N GLY A 266 9.67 -21.02 -4.40
CA GLY A 266 10.43 -20.41 -5.49
C GLY A 266 11.12 -19.12 -5.04
N MET A 267 10.40 -18.21 -4.38
CA MET A 267 10.96 -16.98 -3.83
C MET A 267 12.11 -17.24 -2.84
N LYS A 268 11.97 -18.27 -1.97
CA LYS A 268 13.07 -18.66 -1.06
C LYS A 268 14.33 -19.11 -1.79
N ARG A 269 14.19 -19.80 -2.92
CA ARG A 269 15.33 -20.23 -3.75
C ARG A 269 15.94 -19.03 -4.48
N TYR A 270 15.09 -18.20 -5.07
CA TYR A 270 15.46 -16.98 -5.78
C TYR A 270 16.32 -16.04 -4.89
N ILE A 271 15.85 -15.70 -3.69
CA ILE A 271 16.59 -14.83 -2.76
C ILE A 271 17.93 -15.45 -2.33
N LYS A 272 17.99 -16.79 -2.17
CA LYS A 272 19.27 -17.45 -1.86
C LYS A 272 20.27 -17.27 -2.99
N MET A 273 19.83 -17.44 -4.24
CA MET A 273 20.68 -17.28 -5.42
C MET A 273 21.18 -15.84 -5.57
N GLU A 274 20.32 -14.83 -5.35
CA GLU A 274 20.73 -13.41 -5.36
C GLU A 274 21.83 -13.13 -4.31
N LYS A 275 21.69 -13.65 -3.09
CA LYS A 275 22.73 -13.50 -2.04
C LYS A 275 24.08 -14.11 -2.40
N PHE A 276 24.12 -15.16 -3.23
CA PHE A 276 25.37 -15.75 -3.71
C PHE A 276 26.02 -14.93 -4.84
N GLN A 277 25.25 -14.13 -5.58
CA GLN A 277 25.76 -13.25 -6.63
C GLN A 277 26.29 -11.92 -6.08
N GLU A 278 25.84 -11.49 -4.90
CA GLU A 278 26.34 -10.28 -4.21
C GLU A 278 27.69 -10.47 -3.50
N THR A 279 28.16 -11.70 -3.29
CA THR A 279 29.53 -11.94 -2.77
C THR A 279 30.54 -11.75 -3.90
N PRO A 280 31.51 -10.81 -3.79
CA PRO A 280 32.53 -10.67 -4.80
C PRO A 280 33.35 -11.96 -4.81
N THR A 281 33.49 -12.56 -5.99
CA THR A 281 34.53 -13.53 -6.25
C THR A 281 35.86 -12.85 -5.98
N SER A 282 36.41 -13.06 -4.79
CA SER A 282 37.83 -12.86 -4.54
C SER A 282 38.58 -13.93 -5.34
N SER A 283 38.71 -13.73 -6.65
CA SER A 283 39.66 -14.48 -7.45
C SER A 283 41.02 -13.85 -7.22
N SER A 284 41.71 -14.38 -6.21
CA SER A 284 43.17 -14.37 -6.15
C SER A 284 43.71 -15.11 -7.38
N SER A 285 44.40 -14.38 -8.25
CA SER A 285 45.46 -14.87 -9.15
C SER A 285 46.30 -13.67 -9.55
#